data_AF-A0A610QSX5-F1
#
_entry.id   AF-A0A610QSX5-F1
#
_cell.length_a   1.000
_cell.length_b   1.000
_cell.length_c   1.000
_cell.angle_alpha   90.00
_cell.angle_beta   90.00
_cell.angle_gamma   90.00
#
_symmetry.space_group_name_H-M   'P 1'
#
loop_
_entity.id
_entity.type
_entity.pdbx_description
1 polymer ?
#
loop_
_entity_poly.entity_id
_entity_poly.type
_entity_poly.pdbx_seq_one_letter_code
_entity_poly.pdbx_strand_id
1 'polypeptide(L)'
;DAQGYYYTFNSVVALQIIFELGLSTVIIQFASHEMSALKYDYSERDIIGESKNKQRYLSLFRLAIKWYAVIALLIILIVGPIGYVFFTQKEGLGVPWQGAWLLLTIVTAFNIFLVSVLSVAEGSGLITDVNKMRMYQSLLAGILAVSLLISGFGLYA
;
A
#
# COMPACT_ATOMS: atom_id res chain seq x y z
N ASP A 1 19.08 -11.83 -18.94
CA ASP A 1 17.84 -12.44 -18.45
C ASP A 1 16.99 -11.45 -17.68
N ALA A 2 15.77 -11.16 -18.17
CA ALA A 2 14.80 -10.29 -17.51
C ALA A 2 14.36 -10.82 -16.13
N GLN A 3 14.42 -12.14 -15.93
CA GLN A 3 14.04 -12.81 -14.68
C GLN A 3 14.90 -12.36 -13.48
N GLY A 4 16.20 -12.08 -13.69
CA GLY A 4 17.07 -11.58 -12.62
C GLY A 4 16.68 -10.18 -12.14
N TYR A 5 16.22 -9.31 -13.05
CA TYR A 5 15.65 -8.01 -12.71
C TYR A 5 14.35 -8.17 -11.92
N TYR A 6 13.45 -9.04 -12.36
CA TYR A 6 12.18 -9.31 -11.68
C TYR A 6 12.36 -9.76 -10.22
N TYR A 7 13.25 -10.72 -9.95
CA TYR A 7 13.50 -11.15 -8.57
C TYR A 7 14.17 -10.06 -7.71
N THR A 8 15.06 -9.27 -8.31
CA THR A 8 15.69 -8.15 -7.58
C THR A 8 14.66 -7.06 -7.27
N PHE A 9 13.79 -6.72 -8.21
CA PHE A 9 12.68 -5.77 -8.01
C PHE A 9 11.83 -6.16 -6.81
N ASN A 10 11.35 -7.41 -6.81
CA ASN A 10 10.54 -7.94 -5.71
C ASN A 10 11.30 -7.96 -4.39
N SER A 11 12.58 -8.31 -4.37
CA SER A 11 13.38 -8.34 -3.14
C SER A 11 13.54 -6.96 -2.51
N VAL A 12 13.79 -5.93 -3.34
CA VAL A 12 13.94 -4.55 -2.86
C VAL A 12 12.61 -4.00 -2.36
N VAL A 13 11.53 -4.23 -3.11
CA VAL A 13 10.18 -3.77 -2.72
C VAL A 13 9.68 -4.51 -1.47
N ALA A 14 9.96 -5.80 -1.32
CA ALA A 14 9.52 -6.59 -0.16
C ALA A 14 10.01 -6.06 1.19
N LEU A 15 11.11 -5.29 1.23
CA LEU A 15 11.57 -4.60 2.44
C LEU A 15 10.49 -3.68 3.04
N GLN A 16 9.56 -3.19 2.21
CA GLN A 16 8.47 -2.34 2.66
C GLN A 16 7.51 -3.03 3.63
N ILE A 17 7.38 -4.37 3.54
CA ILE A 17 6.42 -5.17 4.32
C ILE A 17 6.68 -5.02 5.82
N ILE A 18 7.94 -4.81 6.20
CA ILE A 18 8.36 -4.58 7.59
C ILE A 18 7.70 -3.30 8.14
N PHE A 19 7.59 -2.26 7.32
CA PHE A 19 6.93 -1.00 7.70
C PHE A 19 5.40 -1.13 7.70
N GLU A 20 4.86 -2.03 6.88
CA GLU A 20 3.42 -2.20 6.67
C GLU A 20 2.72 -2.98 7.81
N LEU A 21 3.32 -4.09 8.25
CA LEU A 21 2.66 -5.06 9.15
C LEU A 21 2.49 -4.58 10.60
N GLY A 22 3.41 -3.76 11.11
CA GLY A 22 3.35 -3.30 12.50
C GLY A 22 2.32 -2.20 12.72
N LEU A 23 2.33 -1.18 11.86
CA LEU A 23 1.52 0.02 12.06
C LEU A 23 0.04 -0.19 11.71
N SER A 24 -0.25 -0.95 10.66
CA SER A 24 -1.63 -1.25 10.22
C SER A 24 -2.42 -1.96 11.33
N THR A 25 -1.83 -2.99 11.93
CA THR A 25 -2.42 -3.76 13.04
C THR A 25 -2.75 -2.86 14.24
N VAL A 26 -1.83 -1.97 14.62
CA VAL A 26 -2.04 -1.01 15.72
C VAL A 26 -3.19 -0.07 15.39
N ILE A 27 -3.23 0.47 14.17
CA ILE A 27 -4.31 1.37 13.72
C ILE A 27 -5.67 0.67 13.79
N ILE A 28 -5.77 -0.56 13.29
CA ILE A 28 -7.02 -1.34 13.31
C ILE A 28 -7.51 -1.48 14.76
N GLN A 29 -6.63 -1.91 15.67
CA GLN A 29 -6.98 -2.11 17.08
C GLN A 29 -7.46 -0.82 17.76
N PHE A 30 -6.73 0.28 17.62
CA PHE A 30 -7.13 1.55 18.22
C PHE A 30 -8.40 2.12 17.58
N ALA A 31 -8.55 2.00 16.26
CA ALA A 31 -9.76 2.45 15.57
C ALA A 31 -10.98 1.64 16.04
N SER A 32 -10.88 0.32 16.18
CA SER A 32 -11.96 -0.52 16.69
C SER A 32 -12.34 -0.20 18.14
N HIS A 33 -11.34 0.08 18.99
CA HIS A 33 -11.59 0.50 20.36
C HIS A 33 -12.38 1.82 20.41
N GLU A 34 -11.93 2.85 19.67
CA GLU A 34 -12.61 4.15 19.66
C GLU A 34 -14.00 4.06 18.99
N MET A 35 -14.14 3.24 17.94
CA MET A 35 -15.41 3.04 17.23
C MET A 35 -16.47 2.31 18.08
N SER A 36 -16.09 1.59 19.14
CA SER A 36 -17.07 0.94 20.04
C SER A 36 -18.05 1.91 20.71
N ALA A 37 -17.64 3.18 20.89
CA ALA A 37 -18.48 4.25 21.45
C ALA A 37 -19.02 5.21 20.38
N LEU A 38 -18.85 4.89 19.10
CA LEU A 38 -19.24 5.72 17.96
C LEU A 38 -20.18 4.94 17.05
N LYS A 39 -21.05 5.65 16.33
CA LYS A 39 -21.88 5.10 15.26
C LYS A 39 -21.87 6.06 14.09
N TYR A 40 -21.93 5.51 12.89
CA TYR A 40 -22.09 6.32 11.69
C TYR A 40 -23.58 6.58 11.47
N ASP A 41 -23.98 7.84 11.44
CA ASP A 41 -25.31 8.28 11.04
C ASP A 41 -25.33 8.51 9.54
N TYR A 42 -26.00 7.60 8.82
CA TYR A 42 -26.12 7.67 7.36
C TYR A 42 -27.02 8.83 6.88
N SER A 43 -27.93 9.31 7.73
CA SER A 43 -28.87 10.39 7.38
C SER A 43 -28.18 11.75 7.42
N GLU A 44 -27.38 11.99 8.46
CA GLU A 44 -26.63 13.24 8.64
C GLU A 44 -25.21 13.20 8.04
N ARG A 45 -24.76 12.01 7.59
CA ARG A 45 -23.38 11.74 7.13
C ARG A 45 -22.33 12.14 8.17
N ASP A 46 -22.63 11.91 9.44
CA ASP A 46 -21.72 12.23 10.54
C ASP A 46 -21.51 11.02 11.47
N ILE A 47 -20.40 11.05 12.20
CA ILE A 47 -20.13 10.11 13.28
C ILE A 47 -20.72 10.69 14.57
N ILE A 48 -21.71 9.98 15.10
CA ILE A 48 -22.39 10.29 16.36
C ILE A 48 -21.82 9.42 17.50
N GLY A 49 -21.84 9.93 18.73
CA GLY A 49 -21.31 9.23 19.91
C GLY A 49 -20.51 10.15 20.82
N GLU A 50 -19.64 9.58 21.65
CA GLU A 50 -18.87 10.36 22.62
C GLU A 50 -17.86 11.29 21.93
N SER A 51 -17.94 12.61 22.22
CA SER A 51 -17.09 13.61 21.56
C SER A 51 -15.60 13.35 21.74
N LYS A 52 -15.20 12.78 22.88
CA LYS A 52 -13.81 12.41 23.18
C LYS A 52 -13.30 11.32 22.24
N ASN A 53 -14.11 10.28 22.00
CA ASN A 53 -13.77 9.18 21.12
C ASN A 53 -13.73 9.64 19.66
N LYS A 54 -14.65 10.52 19.25
CA LYS A 54 -14.63 11.14 17.92
C LYS A 54 -13.32 11.90 17.66
N GLN A 55 -12.87 12.69 18.64
CA GLN A 55 -11.59 13.42 18.52
C GLN A 55 -10.38 12.49 18.47
N ARG A 56 -10.36 11.43 19.29
CA ARG A 56 -9.29 10.42 19.29
C ARG A 56 -9.23 9.66 17.97
N TYR A 57 -10.38 9.22 17.46
CA TYR A 57 -10.49 8.56 16.16
C TYR A 57 -9.96 9.46 15.03
N LEU A 58 -10.37 10.74 14.97
CA LEU A 58 -9.87 11.69 13.97
C LEU A 58 -8.38 12.00 14.13
N SER A 59 -7.86 11.99 15.36
CA SER A 59 -6.43 12.13 15.63
C SER A 59 -5.66 10.90 15.14
N LEU A 60 -6.18 9.70 15.39
CA LEU A 60 -5.60 8.44 14.91
C LEU A 60 -5.58 8.38 13.37
N PHE A 61 -6.68 8.77 12.71
CA PHE A 61 -6.74 8.81 11.25
C PHE A 61 -5.70 9.77 10.65
N ARG A 62 -5.58 10.99 11.21
CA ARG A 62 -4.55 11.95 10.78
C ARG A 62 -3.13 11.43 11.01
N LEU A 63 -2.90 10.77 12.16
CA LEU A 63 -1.62 10.16 12.48
C LEU A 63 -1.28 9.05 11.48
N ALA A 64 -2.22 8.17 11.18
CA ALA A 64 -2.07 7.10 10.20
C ALA A 64 -1.69 7.64 8.81
N ILE A 65 -2.47 8.60 8.29
CA ILE A 65 -2.18 9.25 7.00
C ILE A 65 -0.78 9.85 6.99
N LYS A 66 -0.41 10.59 8.05
CA LYS A 66 0.89 11.25 8.14
C LYS A 66 2.03 10.24 8.09
N TRP A 67 1.97 9.17 8.88
CA TRP A 67 3.04 8.17 8.94
C TRP A 67 3.17 7.38 7.63
N TYR A 68 2.06 6.92 7.07
CA TYR A 68 2.10 6.20 5.79
C TYR A 68 2.50 7.08 4.61
N ALA A 69 2.14 8.37 4.62
CA ALA A 69 2.65 9.34 3.64
C ALA A 69 4.17 9.53 3.75
N VAL A 70 4.71 9.58 4.98
CA VAL A 70 6.16 9.62 5.20
C VAL A 70 6.82 8.36 4.67
N ILE A 71 6.29 7.16 4.96
CA ILE A 71 6.84 5.90 4.44
C ILE A 71 6.79 5.85 2.91
N ALA A 72 5.66 6.23 2.30
CA ALA A 72 5.52 6.31 0.85
C ALA A 72 6.56 7.26 0.23
N LEU A 73 6.78 8.42 0.85
CA LEU A 73 7.80 9.37 0.42
C LEU A 73 9.22 8.77 0.56
N LEU A 74 9.52 8.06 1.64
CA LEU A 74 10.81 7.39 1.83
C LEU A 74 11.04 6.32 0.76
N ILE A 75 10.00 5.58 0.34
CA ILE A 75 10.12 4.61 -0.75
C ILE A 75 10.53 5.31 -2.05
N ILE A 76 9.88 6.43 -2.39
CA ILE A 76 10.20 7.17 -3.61
C ILE A 76 11.59 7.81 -3.53
N LEU A 77 11.95 8.42 -2.39
CA LEU A 77 13.18 9.20 -2.26
C LEU A 77 14.42 8.39 -1.87
N ILE A 78 14.25 7.20 -1.29
CA ILE A 78 15.36 6.35 -0.84
C ILE A 78 15.39 5.08 -1.67
N VAL A 79 14.32 4.28 -1.63
CA VAL A 79 14.28 2.97 -2.31
C VAL A 79 14.39 3.13 -3.83
N GLY A 80 13.67 4.11 -4.41
CA GLY A 80 13.73 4.43 -5.83
C GLY A 80 15.17 4.70 -6.34
N PRO A 81 15.89 5.70 -5.80
CA PRO A 81 17.26 6.01 -6.19
C PRO A 81 18.25 4.90 -5.87
N ILE A 82 18.15 4.26 -4.70
CA ILE A 82 19.04 3.14 -4.34
C ILE A 82 18.89 2.00 -5.34
N GLY A 83 17.64 1.62 -5.66
CA GLY A 83 17.38 0.61 -6.68
C GLY A 83 17.92 1.05 -8.03
N TYR A 84 17.68 2.29 -8.44
CA TYR A 84 18.18 2.81 -9.71
C TYR A 84 19.70 2.69 -9.83
N VAL A 85 20.46 3.15 -8.83
CA VAL A 85 21.93 3.03 -8.81
C VAL A 85 22.36 1.55 -8.82
N PHE A 86 21.71 0.70 -8.04
CA PHE A 86 22.00 -0.73 -8.00
C PHE A 86 21.81 -1.41 -9.37
N PHE A 87 20.74 -1.06 -10.08
CA PHE A 87 20.45 -1.61 -11.41
C PHE A 87 21.35 -1.05 -12.50
N THR A 88 21.81 0.20 -12.40
CA THR A 88 22.78 0.75 -13.36
C THR A 88 24.15 0.05 -13.31
N GLN A 89 24.53 -0.53 -12.16
CA GLN A 89 25.80 -1.25 -12.03
C GLN A 89 25.77 -2.65 -12.68
N LYS A 90 24.58 -3.17 -13.00
CA LYS A 90 24.44 -4.43 -13.74
C LYS A 90 24.47 -4.12 -15.24
N GLU A 91 25.61 -4.37 -15.89
CA GLU A 91 25.80 -4.11 -17.32
C GLU A 91 24.69 -4.72 -18.20
N GLY A 92 24.35 -3.97 -19.25
CA GLY A 92 23.09 -4.03 -19.98
C GLY A 92 22.93 -5.25 -20.89
N LEU A 93 21.88 -6.03 -20.62
CA LEU A 93 21.39 -7.12 -21.47
C LEU A 93 20.30 -6.66 -22.47
N GLY A 94 20.24 -5.36 -22.80
CA GLY A 94 19.23 -4.82 -23.74
C GLY A 94 17.79 -4.77 -23.20
N VAL A 95 17.58 -4.96 -21.89
CA VAL A 95 16.24 -4.93 -21.27
C VAL A 95 15.93 -3.52 -20.75
N PRO A 96 14.80 -2.90 -21.15
CA PRO A 96 14.41 -1.55 -20.69
C PRO A 96 13.81 -1.59 -19.28
N TRP A 97 14.68 -1.58 -18.25
CA TRP A 97 14.28 -1.76 -16.84
C TRP A 97 13.89 -0.46 -16.12
N GLN A 98 14.34 0.70 -16.59
CA GLN A 98 14.20 1.98 -15.89
C GLN A 98 12.73 2.38 -15.70
N GLY A 99 11.93 2.23 -16.76
CA GLY A 99 10.50 2.54 -16.72
C GLY A 99 9.73 1.59 -15.81
N ALA A 100 10.02 0.29 -15.89
CA ALA A 100 9.40 -0.72 -15.03
C ALA A 100 9.73 -0.49 -13.54
N TRP A 101 10.99 -0.14 -13.24
CA TRP A 101 11.41 0.19 -11.87
C TRP A 101 10.72 1.44 -11.32
N LEU A 102 10.64 2.51 -12.12
CA LEU A 102 9.97 3.74 -11.72
C LEU A 102 8.48 3.50 -11.46
N LEU A 103 7.80 2.82 -12.39
CA LEU A 103 6.38 2.48 -12.26
C LEU A 103 6.14 1.64 -11.00
N LEU A 104 6.94 0.58 -10.81
CA LEU A 104 6.84 -0.28 -9.64
C LEU A 104 6.99 0.55 -8.36
N THR A 105 8.05 1.35 -8.24
CA THR A 105 8.31 2.18 -7.05
C THR A 105 7.15 3.13 -6.73
N ILE A 106 6.57 3.78 -7.75
CA ILE A 106 5.44 4.71 -7.58
C ILE A 106 4.18 3.96 -7.13
N VAL A 107 3.84 2.85 -7.81
CA VAL A 107 2.66 2.03 -7.47
C VAL A 107 2.78 1.47 -6.07
N THR A 108 3.97 0.99 -5.71
CA THR A 108 4.33 0.49 -4.39
C THR A 108 4.15 1.55 -3.29
N ALA A 109 4.68 2.76 -3.50
CA ALA A 109 4.52 3.87 -2.56
C ALA A 109 3.04 4.28 -2.40
N PHE A 110 2.29 4.33 -3.50
CA PHE A 110 0.87 4.64 -3.47
C PHE A 110 0.05 3.55 -2.75
N ASN A 111 0.38 2.27 -2.99
CA ASN A 111 -0.27 1.16 -2.33
C ASN A 111 -0.09 1.24 -0.80
N ILE A 112 1.13 1.49 -0.33
CA ILE A 112 1.40 1.69 1.10
C ILE A 112 0.60 2.86 1.68
N PHE A 113 0.48 3.97 0.95
CA PHE A 113 -0.37 5.06 1.39
C PHE A 113 -1.84 4.63 1.57
N LEU A 114 -2.39 3.85 0.63
CA LEU A 114 -3.75 3.32 0.73
C LEU A 114 -3.97 2.38 1.91
N VAL A 115 -2.94 1.64 2.34
CA VAL A 115 -3.02 0.76 3.53
C VAL A 115 -3.45 1.54 4.77
N SER A 116 -3.06 2.82 4.90
CA SER A 116 -3.49 3.67 6.02
C SER A 116 -5.00 3.85 6.09
N VAL A 117 -5.62 4.16 4.95
CA VAL A 117 -7.06 4.39 4.83
C VAL A 117 -7.82 3.09 5.07
N LEU A 118 -7.33 2.00 4.49
CA LEU A 118 -7.94 0.68 4.63
C LEU A 118 -7.85 0.16 6.05
N SER A 119 -6.74 0.39 6.76
CA SER A 119 -6.58 -0.02 8.16
C SER A 119 -7.58 0.70 9.07
N VAL A 120 -7.82 2.00 8.83
CA VAL A 120 -8.84 2.74 9.60
C VAL A 120 -10.25 2.30 9.24
N ALA A 121 -10.54 2.05 7.97
CA ALA A 121 -11.83 1.53 7.52
C ALA A 121 -12.11 0.14 8.13
N GLU A 122 -11.12 -0.75 8.12
CA GLU A 122 -11.18 -2.07 8.71
C GLU A 122 -11.44 -1.98 10.22
N GLY A 123 -10.69 -1.13 10.93
CA GLY A 123 -10.92 -0.85 12.35
C GLY A 123 -12.28 -0.22 12.66
N SER A 124 -12.89 0.47 11.70
CA SER A 124 -14.23 1.07 11.83
C SER A 124 -15.38 0.08 11.64
N GLY A 125 -15.07 -1.19 11.35
CA GLY A 125 -16.07 -2.25 11.15
C GLY A 125 -16.34 -2.60 9.67
N LEU A 126 -15.66 -1.95 8.71
CA LEU A 126 -15.81 -2.24 7.28
C LEU A 126 -14.94 -3.41 6.80
N ILE A 127 -14.63 -4.36 7.68
CA ILE A 127 -13.72 -5.49 7.44
C ILE A 127 -14.15 -6.29 6.21
N THR A 128 -15.46 -6.54 6.07
CA THR A 128 -16.02 -7.28 4.93
C THR A 128 -15.80 -6.56 3.60
N ASP A 129 -15.98 -5.24 3.56
CA ASP A 129 -15.85 -4.45 2.33
C ASP A 129 -14.39 -4.29 1.93
N VAL A 130 -13.50 -4.07 2.91
CA VAL A 130 -12.05 -4.03 2.70
C VAL A 130 -11.55 -5.38 2.15
N ASN A 131 -12.00 -6.50 2.72
CA ASN A 131 -11.58 -7.82 2.26
C ASN A 131 -12.16 -8.18 0.88
N LYS A 132 -13.40 -7.78 0.57
CA LYS A 132 -13.95 -7.91 -0.80
C LYS A 132 -13.12 -7.12 -1.81
N MET A 133 -12.77 -5.88 -1.48
CA MET A 133 -11.92 -5.05 -2.33
C MET A 133 -10.55 -5.71 -2.57
N ARG A 134 -9.90 -6.21 -1.51
CA ARG A 134 -8.62 -6.96 -1.62
C ARG A 134 -8.78 -8.22 -2.48
N MET A 135 -9.88 -8.95 -2.35
CA MET A 135 -10.17 -10.12 -3.18
C MET A 135 -10.25 -9.75 -4.67
N TYR A 136 -11.04 -8.73 -5.02
CA TYR A 136 -11.13 -8.26 -6.40
C TYR A 136 -9.79 -7.75 -6.92
N GLN A 137 -9.02 -7.04 -6.10
CA GLN A 137 -7.68 -6.57 -6.44
C GLN A 137 -6.75 -7.74 -6.76
N SER A 138 -6.72 -8.80 -5.94
CA SER A 138 -5.88 -9.98 -6.16
C SER A 138 -6.29 -10.76 -7.42
N LEU A 139 -7.59 -10.90 -7.68
CA LEU A 139 -8.09 -11.54 -8.90
C LEU A 139 -7.70 -10.76 -10.15
N LEU A 140 -7.94 -9.44 -10.16
CA LEU A 140 -7.57 -8.57 -11.27
C LEU A 140 -6.06 -8.55 -11.50
N ALA A 141 -5.27 -8.48 -10.43
CA ALA A 141 -3.81 -8.53 -10.51
C ALA A 141 -3.32 -9.84 -11.14
N GLY A 142 -3.87 -10.98 -10.73
CA GLY A 142 -3.51 -12.29 -11.30
C GLY A 142 -3.87 -12.40 -12.80
N ILE A 143 -5.07 -11.96 -13.18
CA ILE A 143 -5.51 -11.96 -14.58
C ILE A 143 -4.63 -11.03 -15.43
N LEU A 144 -4.34 -9.82 -14.95
CA LEU A 144 -3.48 -8.87 -15.64
C LEU A 144 -2.05 -9.40 -15.79
N ALA A 145 -1.47 -9.97 -14.74
CA ALA A 145 -0.14 -10.55 -14.77
C ALA A 145 -0.03 -11.65 -15.85
N VAL A 146 -0.97 -12.60 -15.87
CA VAL A 146 -0.98 -13.66 -16.90
C VAL A 146 -1.17 -13.08 -18.30
N SER A 147 -2.06 -12.10 -18.46
CA SER A 147 -2.34 -11.47 -19.76
C SER A 147 -1.13 -10.72 -20.31
N LEU A 148 -0.41 -9.99 -19.45
CA LEU A 148 0.81 -9.25 -19.79
C LEU A 148 1.99 -10.18 -20.07
N LEU A 149 2.10 -11.30 -19.33
CA LEU A 149 3.11 -12.34 -19.60
C LEU A 149 2.90 -12.97 -20.99
N ILE A 150 1.66 -13.37 -21.32
CA ILE A 150 1.33 -13.93 -22.64
C ILE A 150 1.59 -12.91 -23.76
N SER A 151 1.31 -11.64 -23.50
CA SER A 151 1.52 -10.54 -24.46
C SER A 151 2.98 -10.11 -24.59
N GLY A 152 3.90 -10.69 -23.80
CA GLY A 152 5.33 -10.43 -23.91
C GLY A 152 5.80 -9.07 -23.36
N PHE A 153 5.04 -8.46 -22.44
CA PHE A 153 5.39 -7.16 -21.82
C PHE A 153 6.60 -7.22 -20.86
N GLY A 154 7.19 -8.41 -20.66
CA GLY A 154 8.46 -8.57 -19.96
C GLY A 154 8.38 -8.11 -18.50
N LEU A 155 9.21 -7.12 -18.13
CA LEU A 155 9.29 -6.60 -16.76
C LEU A 155 8.06 -5.82 -16.28
N TYR A 156 7.14 -5.47 -17.19
CA TYR A 156 5.90 -4.78 -16.84
C TYR A 156 4.75 -5.73 -16.47
N ALA A 157 4.94 -7.04 -16.68
CA ALA A 157 3.97 -8.08 -16.34
C ALA A 157 4.04 -8.47 -14.86
#